data_AF-A0A2V9M9W9-F1
#
_entry.id   AF-A0A2V9M9W9-F1
#
_cell.length_a   1.000
_cell.length_b   1.000
_cell.length_c   1.000
_cell.angle_alpha   90.00
_cell.angle_beta   90.00
_cell.angle_gamma   90.00
#
_symmetry.space_group_name_H-M   'P 1'
#
loop_
_entity.id
_entity.type
_entity.pdbx_description
1 polymer ?
#
loop_
_entity_poly.entity_id
_entity_poly.type
_entity_poly.pdbx_seq_one_letter_code
_entity_poly.pdbx_strand_id
1 'polypeptide(L)'
;FIYGRVLEAANRYADAAQAYSLAEQAGYALAAVNLGRLYTMGRGVSQDFQHAARLYRQGADAGVSVAFYNLGQLYETGQGVSQDWGEAAKWYQKAGDAGYADGYAALSVLHAQSNPPHNAEAAKWAQKAAQGGSAFGSLLLGWHYLSGAGIEKDPVLAKRWYEEAAKQGLTDAMYRLGLMYRTGEGIPPDPGTAAQWMYKAAEQGHHLAEAELGNMFYNGRGTKQDYGAAFAWYLRAAQGGIVRAQNSVAALYELGQGVTKNDFDAVAWYRKAADQGDVYAMDQMGMHLRLGKGVAWNEAEAMQWFRKAADKGYAPAESSLGYGYMHGLGGGLQDYRQSAYWLGKAAAQGDSYGQYNLAVLYGKGWGVDQDLGHAKALFLQAAGSPVPELAKNAREMAMAIETPSHKTPDWVPVVAIGGGIAALAYLLSGPSSRDSKDSSLKTLEKVLGNDDYEKEADRILKNTAR
;
A
#
# COMPACT_ATOMS: atom_id res chain seq x y z
N PHE A 1 -26.72 23.04 -28.34
CA PHE A 1 -25.56 22.92 -27.42
C PHE A 1 -25.90 23.11 -25.95
N ILE A 2 -26.38 24.30 -25.50
CA ILE A 2 -26.65 24.57 -24.06
C ILE A 2 -27.59 23.52 -23.46
N TYR A 3 -28.67 23.17 -24.17
CA TYR A 3 -29.58 22.12 -23.74
C TYR A 3 -28.88 20.76 -23.52
N GLY A 4 -27.94 20.39 -24.39
CA GLY A 4 -27.11 19.19 -24.20
C GLY A 4 -26.27 19.22 -22.92
N ARG A 5 -25.70 20.39 -22.55
CA ARG A 5 -24.98 20.54 -21.27
C ARG A 5 -25.88 20.36 -20.05
N VAL A 6 -27.12 20.86 -20.12
CA VAL A 6 -28.11 20.67 -19.05
C VAL A 6 -28.48 19.19 -18.92
N LEU A 7 -28.68 18.50 -20.04
CA LEU A 7 -28.95 17.06 -20.06
C LEU A 7 -27.79 16.23 -19.51
N GLU A 8 -26.55 16.56 -19.88
CA GLU A 8 -25.35 15.90 -19.37
C GLU A 8 -25.20 16.09 -17.86
N ALA A 9 -25.42 17.31 -17.35
CA ALA A 9 -25.40 17.60 -15.91
C ALA A 9 -26.51 16.85 -15.14
N ALA A 10 -27.62 16.55 -15.80
CA ALA A 10 -28.71 15.73 -15.26
C ALA A 10 -28.50 14.21 -15.49
N ASN A 11 -27.31 13.78 -15.91
CA ASN A 11 -26.97 12.39 -16.25
C ASN A 11 -27.84 11.76 -17.36
N ARG A 12 -28.51 12.57 -18.19
CA ARG A 12 -29.29 12.14 -19.35
C ARG A 12 -28.41 12.04 -20.59
N TYR A 13 -27.44 11.13 -20.53
CA TYR A 13 -26.34 11.09 -21.50
C TYR A 13 -26.77 10.80 -22.94
N ALA A 14 -27.77 9.92 -23.15
CA ALA A 14 -28.26 9.60 -24.49
C ALA A 14 -28.92 10.81 -25.16
N ASP A 15 -29.76 11.53 -24.41
CA ASP A 15 -30.39 12.77 -24.88
C ASP A 15 -29.36 13.87 -25.09
N ALA A 16 -28.36 13.97 -24.21
CA ALA A 16 -27.25 14.91 -24.35
C ALA A 16 -26.46 14.64 -25.65
N ALA A 17 -26.17 13.37 -25.96
CA ALA A 17 -25.49 12.98 -27.18
C ALA A 17 -26.29 13.38 -28.43
N GLN A 18 -27.62 13.16 -28.43
CA GLN A 18 -28.48 13.62 -29.52
C GLN A 18 -28.45 15.15 -29.67
N ALA A 19 -28.58 15.88 -28.56
CA ALA A 19 -28.54 17.34 -28.57
C ALA A 19 -27.17 17.91 -29.01
N TYR A 20 -26.07 17.20 -28.71
CA TYR A 20 -24.74 17.55 -29.20
C TYR A 20 -24.56 17.19 -30.67
N SER A 21 -25.07 16.05 -31.14
CA SER A 21 -25.03 15.68 -32.55
C SER A 21 -25.77 16.70 -33.43
N LEU A 22 -26.97 17.14 -33.03
CA LEU A 22 -27.68 18.21 -33.74
C LEU A 22 -26.90 19.53 -33.76
N ALA A 23 -26.22 19.88 -32.67
CA ALA A 23 -25.43 21.10 -32.60
C ALA A 23 -24.11 21.00 -33.37
N GLU A 24 -23.50 19.83 -33.43
CA GLU A 24 -22.31 19.51 -34.22
C GLU A 24 -22.64 19.61 -35.71
N GLN A 25 -23.76 19.02 -36.16
CA GLN A 25 -24.27 19.16 -37.53
C GLN A 25 -24.56 20.62 -37.91
N ALA A 26 -24.93 21.45 -36.93
CA ALA A 26 -25.08 22.90 -37.10
C ALA A 26 -23.75 23.68 -37.07
N GLY A 27 -22.60 23.00 -37.03
CA GLY A 27 -21.27 23.60 -37.07
C GLY A 27 -20.72 24.06 -35.72
N TYR A 28 -21.35 23.72 -34.59
CA TYR A 28 -20.88 24.14 -33.28
C TYR A 28 -19.72 23.27 -32.79
N ALA A 29 -18.48 23.74 -32.97
CA ALA A 29 -17.26 22.97 -32.70
C ALA A 29 -17.16 22.41 -31.27
N LEU A 30 -17.59 23.16 -30.24
CA LEU A 30 -17.63 22.67 -28.86
C LEU A 30 -18.62 21.52 -28.64
N ALA A 31 -19.67 21.41 -29.48
CA ALA A 31 -20.58 20.27 -29.45
C ALA A 31 -19.90 19.02 -29.99
N ALA A 32 -19.09 19.14 -31.05
CA ALA A 32 -18.29 18.03 -31.56
C ALA A 32 -17.36 17.50 -30.45
N VAL A 33 -16.66 18.39 -29.73
CA VAL A 33 -15.79 17.98 -28.62
C VAL A 33 -16.55 17.28 -27.50
N ASN A 34 -17.69 17.84 -27.06
CA ASN A 34 -18.48 17.21 -26.00
C ASN A 34 -19.08 15.86 -26.45
N LEU A 35 -19.55 15.75 -27.68
CA LEU A 35 -20.01 14.49 -28.26
C LEU A 35 -18.87 13.47 -28.31
N GLY A 36 -17.68 13.89 -28.75
CA GLY A 36 -16.49 13.05 -28.77
C GLY A 36 -16.16 12.50 -27.39
N ARG A 37 -16.27 13.32 -26.32
CA ARG A 37 -16.12 12.86 -24.93
C ARG A 37 -17.13 11.79 -24.54
N LEU A 38 -18.39 11.93 -24.94
CA LEU A 38 -19.40 10.89 -24.68
C LEU A 38 -19.06 9.56 -25.37
N TYR A 39 -18.54 9.61 -26.61
CA TYR A 39 -18.07 8.43 -27.33
C TYR A 39 -16.81 7.81 -26.70
N THR A 40 -15.84 8.60 -26.24
CA THR A 40 -14.66 8.11 -25.53
C THR A 40 -15.05 7.38 -24.24
N MET A 41 -16.06 7.89 -23.52
CA MET A 41 -16.51 7.33 -22.24
C MET A 41 -17.59 6.24 -22.39
N GLY A 42 -18.17 6.05 -23.57
CA GLY A 42 -19.33 5.16 -23.77
C GLY A 42 -20.56 5.58 -22.97
N ARG A 43 -20.75 6.89 -22.72
CA ARG A 43 -21.87 7.40 -21.91
C ARG A 43 -23.01 7.86 -22.81
N GLY A 44 -24.14 7.15 -22.77
CA GLY A 44 -25.32 7.45 -23.59
C GLY A 44 -25.18 7.08 -25.08
N VAL A 45 -24.00 6.61 -25.48
CA VAL A 45 -23.67 6.08 -26.80
C VAL A 45 -22.70 4.91 -26.62
N SER A 46 -22.64 3.98 -27.57
CA SER A 46 -21.61 2.93 -27.57
C SER A 46 -20.22 3.56 -27.66
N GLN A 47 -19.26 3.03 -26.90
CA GLN A 47 -17.89 3.54 -26.92
C GLN A 47 -17.28 3.38 -28.32
N ASP A 48 -16.77 4.49 -28.87
CA ASP A 48 -16.14 4.52 -30.19
C ASP A 48 -15.05 5.59 -30.24
N PHE A 49 -13.80 5.15 -30.05
CA PHE A 49 -12.64 6.04 -30.07
C PHE A 49 -12.32 6.58 -31.46
N GLN A 50 -12.63 5.85 -32.53
CA GLN A 50 -12.37 6.33 -33.90
C GLN A 50 -13.32 7.46 -34.25
N HIS A 51 -14.59 7.35 -33.83
CA HIS A 51 -15.56 8.43 -33.98
C HIS A 51 -15.21 9.63 -33.10
N ALA A 52 -14.83 9.40 -31.84
CA ALA A 52 -14.34 10.46 -30.96
C ALA A 52 -13.13 11.21 -31.56
N ALA A 53 -12.16 10.50 -32.14
CA ALA A 53 -11.01 11.11 -32.81
C ALA A 53 -11.40 12.04 -33.96
N ARG A 54 -12.41 11.66 -34.77
CA ARG A 54 -12.92 12.52 -35.85
C ARG A 54 -13.56 13.79 -35.30
N LEU A 55 -14.37 13.67 -34.25
CA LEU A 55 -15.02 14.80 -33.60
C LEU A 55 -14.02 15.75 -32.91
N TYR A 56 -12.98 15.21 -32.27
CA TYR A 56 -11.91 16.02 -31.70
C TYR A 56 -11.08 16.71 -32.79
N ARG A 57 -10.83 16.05 -33.93
CA ARG A 57 -10.17 16.69 -35.08
C ARG A 57 -11.00 17.85 -35.64
N GLN A 58 -12.30 17.66 -35.81
CA GLN A 58 -13.21 18.74 -36.20
C GLN A 58 -13.18 19.93 -35.21
N GLY A 59 -13.17 19.65 -33.90
CA GLY A 59 -13.02 20.69 -32.89
C GLY A 59 -11.65 21.38 -32.93
N ALA A 60 -10.58 20.62 -33.18
CA ALA A 60 -9.21 21.11 -33.31
C ALA A 60 -9.04 22.00 -34.55
N ASP A 61 -9.61 21.61 -35.69
CA ASP A 61 -9.60 22.40 -36.93
C ASP A 61 -10.33 23.76 -36.74
N ALA A 62 -11.31 23.80 -35.83
CA ALA A 62 -12.00 25.02 -35.41
C ALA A 62 -11.28 25.79 -34.28
N GLY A 63 -10.08 25.37 -33.87
CA GLY A 63 -9.26 26.07 -32.86
C GLY A 63 -9.71 25.87 -31.40
N VAL A 64 -10.55 24.87 -31.11
CA VAL A 64 -11.02 24.61 -29.74
C VAL A 64 -9.89 23.97 -28.92
N SER A 65 -9.37 24.69 -27.93
CA SER A 65 -8.17 24.31 -27.18
C SER A 65 -8.27 22.95 -26.47
N VAL A 66 -9.42 22.64 -25.87
CA VAL A 66 -9.67 21.33 -25.23
C VAL A 66 -9.73 20.17 -26.26
N ALA A 67 -10.03 20.45 -27.53
CA ALA A 67 -10.00 19.44 -28.58
C ALA A 67 -8.58 19.00 -28.88
N PHE A 68 -7.62 19.93 -28.86
CA PHE A 68 -6.20 19.62 -28.97
C PHE A 68 -5.76 18.68 -27.84
N TYR A 69 -6.16 18.98 -26.60
CA TYR A 69 -5.82 18.13 -25.45
C TYR A 69 -6.39 16.70 -25.60
N ASN A 70 -7.68 16.57 -25.89
CA ASN A 70 -8.32 15.26 -26.04
C ASN A 70 -7.73 14.45 -27.20
N LEU A 71 -7.37 15.11 -28.30
CA LEU A 71 -6.72 14.45 -29.42
C LEU A 71 -5.30 13.97 -29.05
N GLY A 72 -4.57 14.77 -28.26
CA GLY A 72 -3.28 14.36 -27.67
C GLY A 72 -3.40 13.09 -26.85
N GLN A 73 -4.44 12.96 -26.01
CA GLN A 73 -4.68 11.73 -25.22
C GLN A 73 -4.94 10.50 -26.08
N LEU A 74 -5.68 10.65 -27.18
CA LEU A 74 -5.92 9.52 -28.10
C LEU A 74 -4.62 9.04 -28.77
N TYR A 75 -3.74 9.96 -29.15
CA TYR A 75 -2.42 9.61 -29.69
C TYR A 75 -1.47 9.02 -28.64
N GLU A 76 -1.51 9.53 -27.41
CA GLU A 76 -0.71 8.98 -26.29
C GLU A 76 -1.09 7.53 -25.98
N THR A 77 -2.39 7.24 -25.97
CA THR A 77 -2.93 5.92 -25.61
C THR A 77 -3.06 4.95 -26.79
N GLY A 78 -3.06 5.45 -28.03
CA GLY A 78 -3.36 4.65 -29.22
C GLY A 78 -4.82 4.22 -29.33
N GLN A 79 -5.73 4.92 -28.65
CA GLN A 79 -7.16 4.62 -28.70
C GLN A 79 -7.82 5.33 -29.89
N GLY A 80 -8.32 4.55 -30.85
CA GLY A 80 -8.98 5.09 -32.05
C GLY A 80 -8.06 5.71 -33.10
N VAL A 81 -6.77 5.83 -32.79
CA VAL A 81 -5.68 6.24 -33.68
C VAL A 81 -4.45 5.37 -33.40
N SER A 82 -3.46 5.34 -34.30
CA SER A 82 -2.18 4.68 -33.99
C SER A 82 -1.46 5.46 -32.88
N GLN A 83 -0.90 4.73 -31.90
CA GLN A 83 -0.15 5.36 -30.81
C GLN A 83 1.05 6.13 -31.37
N ASP A 84 1.16 7.41 -31.01
CA ASP A 84 2.24 8.28 -31.44
C ASP A 84 2.48 9.38 -30.40
N TRP A 85 3.58 9.25 -29.66
CA TRP A 85 3.91 10.17 -28.56
C TRP A 85 4.38 11.53 -29.08
N GLY A 86 4.95 11.56 -30.29
CA GLY A 86 5.37 12.79 -30.95
C GLY A 86 4.17 13.63 -31.41
N GLU A 87 3.16 12.98 -31.97
CA GLU A 87 1.88 13.65 -32.27
C GLU A 87 1.16 14.07 -30.99
N ALA A 88 1.10 13.22 -29.97
CA ALA A 88 0.53 13.57 -28.68
C ALA A 88 1.16 14.86 -28.11
N ALA A 89 2.50 14.95 -28.12
CA ALA A 89 3.24 16.13 -27.69
C ALA A 89 2.85 17.39 -28.48
N LYS A 90 2.76 17.31 -29.81
CA LYS A 90 2.36 18.45 -30.65
C LYS A 90 0.95 18.93 -30.30
N TRP A 91 0.01 18.01 -30.10
CA TRP A 91 -1.37 18.36 -29.74
C TRP A 91 -1.46 18.96 -28.34
N TYR A 92 -0.76 18.41 -27.36
CA TYR A 92 -0.68 18.99 -26.03
C TYR A 92 -0.05 20.38 -26.01
N GLN A 93 0.98 20.61 -26.83
CA GLN A 93 1.56 21.94 -26.97
C GLN A 93 0.54 22.93 -27.53
N LYS A 94 -0.15 22.58 -28.62
CA LYS A 94 -1.21 23.41 -29.20
C LYS A 94 -2.32 23.71 -28.20
N ALA A 95 -2.69 22.75 -27.35
CA ALA A 95 -3.66 22.97 -26.28
C ALA A 95 -3.20 24.07 -25.32
N GLY A 96 -1.96 23.98 -24.81
CA GLY A 96 -1.37 24.99 -23.93
C GLY A 96 -1.20 26.35 -24.60
N ASP A 97 -0.70 26.39 -25.85
CA ASP A 97 -0.54 27.61 -26.64
C ASP A 97 -1.88 28.32 -26.89
N ALA A 98 -2.98 27.54 -27.01
CA ALA A 98 -4.35 28.04 -27.13
C ALA A 98 -5.04 28.33 -25.78
N GLY A 99 -4.28 28.36 -24.67
CA GLY A 99 -4.78 28.75 -23.35
C GLY A 99 -5.36 27.61 -22.50
N TYR A 100 -5.27 26.36 -22.94
CA TYR A 100 -5.63 25.19 -22.12
C TYR A 100 -4.39 24.64 -21.41
N ALA A 101 -4.08 25.21 -20.24
CA ALA A 101 -2.83 24.99 -19.52
C ALA A 101 -2.53 23.51 -19.16
N ASP A 102 -3.56 22.67 -19.03
CA ASP A 102 -3.39 21.23 -18.81
C ASP A 102 -2.72 20.51 -19.98
N GLY A 103 -2.73 21.10 -21.19
CA GLY A 103 -1.88 20.67 -22.30
C GLY A 103 -0.39 20.71 -21.95
N TYR A 104 0.08 21.79 -21.33
CA TYR A 104 1.47 21.86 -20.86
C TYR A 104 1.72 20.88 -19.70
N ALA A 105 0.72 20.62 -18.84
CA ALA A 105 0.88 19.63 -17.78
C ALA A 105 1.05 18.20 -18.34
N ALA A 106 0.27 17.83 -19.36
CA ALA A 106 0.43 16.55 -20.06
C ALA A 106 1.79 16.43 -20.76
N LEU A 107 2.28 17.52 -21.38
CA LEU A 107 3.65 17.55 -21.91
C LEU A 107 4.71 17.31 -20.84
N SER A 108 4.55 17.94 -19.68
CA SER A 108 5.47 17.72 -18.56
C SER A 108 5.55 16.24 -18.18
N VAL A 109 4.40 15.56 -18.05
CA VAL A 109 4.34 14.13 -17.76
C VAL A 109 5.00 13.30 -18.87
N LEU A 110 4.71 13.58 -20.15
CA LEU A 110 5.28 12.86 -21.28
C LEU A 110 6.82 12.92 -21.28
N HIS A 111 7.39 14.10 -21.00
CA HIS A 111 8.83 14.29 -20.88
C HIS A 111 9.41 13.63 -19.62
N ALA A 112 8.68 13.62 -18.50
CA ALA A 112 9.13 12.95 -17.27
C ALA A 112 9.12 11.43 -17.38
N GLN A 113 8.23 10.86 -18.20
CA GLN A 113 8.10 9.43 -18.44
C GLN A 113 8.94 8.90 -19.61
N SER A 114 9.64 9.76 -20.35
CA SER A 114 10.53 9.32 -21.43
C SER A 114 11.67 8.44 -20.90
N ASN A 115 12.28 7.65 -21.79
CA ASN A 115 13.43 6.81 -21.44
C ASN A 115 14.63 7.16 -22.35
N PRO A 116 15.65 7.87 -21.84
CA PRO A 116 15.78 8.39 -20.47
C PRO A 116 14.82 9.56 -20.17
N PRO A 117 14.50 9.85 -18.89
CA PRO A 117 13.63 10.97 -18.52
C PRO A 117 14.21 12.33 -18.90
N HIS A 118 13.43 13.15 -19.60
CA HIS A 118 13.77 14.52 -19.95
C HIS A 118 13.28 15.50 -18.88
N ASN A 119 13.81 15.36 -17.67
CA ASN A 119 13.30 16.08 -16.48
C ASN A 119 13.40 17.62 -16.57
N ALA A 120 14.42 18.15 -17.25
CA ALA A 120 14.58 19.59 -17.41
C ALA A 120 13.48 20.19 -18.32
N GLU A 121 13.16 19.51 -19.41
CA GLU A 121 12.04 19.83 -20.29
C GLU A 121 10.71 19.66 -19.55
N ALA A 122 10.55 18.56 -18.80
CA ALA A 122 9.36 18.31 -18.00
C ALA A 122 9.09 19.44 -17.00
N ALA A 123 10.12 19.92 -16.29
CA ALA A 123 10.00 21.01 -15.35
C ALA A 123 9.64 22.34 -16.02
N LYS A 124 10.20 22.63 -17.22
CA LYS A 124 9.83 23.82 -18.01
C LYS A 124 8.35 23.79 -18.41
N TRP A 125 7.84 22.63 -18.83
CA TRP A 125 6.43 22.49 -19.18
C TRP A 125 5.52 22.57 -17.96
N ALA A 126 5.91 21.98 -16.82
CA ALA A 126 5.18 22.15 -15.55
C ALA A 126 5.11 23.62 -15.13
N GLN A 127 6.21 24.37 -15.32
CA GLN A 127 6.24 25.80 -15.06
C GLN A 127 5.26 26.58 -15.93
N LYS A 128 5.24 26.32 -17.24
CA LYS A 128 4.26 26.93 -18.16
C LYS A 128 2.83 26.56 -17.78
N ALA A 129 2.58 25.30 -17.41
CA ALA A 129 1.26 24.84 -16.98
C ALA A 129 0.78 25.58 -15.72
N ALA A 130 1.64 25.66 -14.70
CA ALA A 130 1.34 26.35 -13.44
C ALA A 130 1.10 27.85 -13.65
N GLN A 131 1.93 28.51 -14.48
CA GLN A 131 1.74 29.92 -14.86
C GLN A 131 0.45 30.15 -15.65
N GLY A 132 0.02 29.17 -16.45
CA GLY A 132 -1.27 29.15 -17.13
C GLY A 132 -2.46 28.83 -16.22
N GLY A 133 -2.25 28.66 -14.91
CA GLY A 133 -3.30 28.41 -13.94
C GLY A 133 -3.70 26.93 -13.79
N SER A 134 -2.98 25.99 -14.39
CA SER A 134 -3.25 24.56 -14.19
C SER A 134 -2.92 24.15 -12.75
N ALA A 135 -3.92 23.64 -12.03
CA ALA A 135 -3.72 23.02 -10.72
C ALA A 135 -2.76 21.82 -10.83
N PHE A 136 -2.92 21.00 -11.87
CA PHE A 136 -2.08 19.81 -12.09
C PHE A 136 -0.64 20.22 -12.46
N GLY A 137 -0.48 21.28 -13.26
CA GLY A 137 0.80 21.92 -13.51
C GLY A 137 1.49 22.39 -12.23
N SER A 138 0.75 23.03 -11.33
CA SER A 138 1.25 23.44 -10.01
C SER A 138 1.68 22.23 -9.16
N LEU A 139 0.90 21.14 -9.15
CA LEU A 139 1.26 19.89 -8.49
C LEU A 139 2.59 19.32 -9.04
N LEU A 140 2.72 19.23 -10.37
CA LEU A 140 3.92 18.71 -11.03
C LEU A 140 5.14 19.58 -10.75
N LEU A 141 5.00 20.90 -10.83
CA LEU A 141 6.08 21.83 -10.53
C LEU A 141 6.51 21.72 -9.06
N GLY A 142 5.56 21.54 -8.15
CA GLY A 142 5.84 21.24 -6.75
C GLY A 142 6.68 19.96 -6.58
N TRP A 143 6.38 18.91 -7.36
CA TRP A 143 7.17 17.68 -7.37
C TRP A 143 8.58 17.88 -7.92
N HIS A 144 8.75 18.65 -9.01
CA HIS A 144 10.07 18.96 -9.56
C HIS A 144 10.94 19.70 -8.54
N TYR A 145 10.38 20.70 -7.84
CA TYR A 145 11.11 21.42 -6.79
C TYR A 145 11.40 20.56 -5.56
N LEU A 146 10.51 19.64 -5.17
CA LEU A 146 10.74 18.78 -4.01
C LEU A 146 11.81 17.70 -4.30
N SER A 147 11.76 17.12 -5.50
CA SER A 147 12.67 16.04 -5.91
C SER A 147 14.02 16.54 -6.42
N GLY A 148 14.09 17.76 -6.95
CA GLY A 148 15.25 18.26 -7.70
C GLY A 148 15.35 17.66 -9.11
N ALA A 149 14.26 17.08 -9.64
CA ALA A 149 14.24 16.48 -10.96
C ALA A 149 14.22 17.58 -12.05
N GLY A 150 15.35 17.80 -12.71
CA GLY A 150 15.46 18.73 -13.84
C GLY A 150 15.57 20.21 -13.47
N ILE A 151 15.40 20.55 -12.20
CA ILE A 151 15.60 21.89 -11.62
C ILE A 151 16.25 21.76 -10.24
N GLU A 152 16.82 22.86 -9.73
CA GLU A 152 17.38 22.89 -8.39
C GLU A 152 16.30 22.59 -7.33
N LYS A 153 16.62 21.71 -6.38
CA LYS A 153 15.71 21.32 -5.30
C LYS A 153 15.42 22.52 -4.40
N ASP A 154 14.15 22.89 -4.29
CA ASP A 154 13.67 23.97 -3.41
C ASP A 154 12.35 23.55 -2.73
N PRO A 155 12.42 22.96 -1.52
CA PRO A 155 11.22 22.53 -0.80
C PRO A 155 10.28 23.67 -0.39
N VAL A 156 10.77 24.91 -0.29
CA VAL A 156 9.93 26.08 0.03
C VAL A 156 9.08 26.44 -1.18
N LEU A 157 9.66 26.44 -2.39
CA LEU A 157 8.89 26.60 -3.62
C LEU A 157 7.97 25.40 -3.87
N ALA A 158 8.41 24.18 -3.58
CA ALA A 158 7.57 22.99 -3.68
C ALA A 158 6.28 23.13 -2.85
N LYS A 159 6.43 23.52 -1.58
CA LYS A 159 5.29 23.79 -0.69
C LYS A 159 4.35 24.84 -1.28
N ARG A 160 4.87 25.96 -1.78
CA ARG A 160 4.03 27.03 -2.36
C ARG A 160 3.22 26.53 -3.55
N TRP A 161 3.82 25.75 -4.44
CA TRP A 161 3.12 25.21 -5.60
C TRP A 161 2.09 24.13 -5.23
N TYR A 162 2.37 23.30 -4.23
CA TYR A 162 1.35 22.41 -3.69
C TYR A 162 0.22 23.16 -2.99
N GLU A 163 0.49 24.26 -2.26
CA GLU A 163 -0.55 25.10 -1.68
C GLU A 163 -1.44 25.71 -2.76
N GLU A 164 -0.86 26.11 -3.88
CA GLU A 164 -1.63 26.64 -5.01
C GLU A 164 -2.52 25.57 -5.66
N ALA A 165 -1.97 24.38 -5.93
CA ALA A 165 -2.75 23.25 -6.43
C ALA A 165 -3.86 22.83 -5.44
N ALA A 166 -3.58 22.85 -4.14
CA ALA A 166 -4.54 22.49 -3.09
C ALA A 166 -5.68 23.52 -2.96
N LYS A 167 -5.41 24.82 -3.11
CA LYS A 167 -6.46 25.86 -3.15
C LYS A 167 -7.47 25.64 -4.27
N GLN A 168 -7.01 25.07 -5.39
CA GLN A 168 -7.85 24.72 -6.53
C GLN A 168 -8.56 23.36 -6.37
N GLY A 169 -8.43 22.71 -5.21
CA GLY A 169 -9.13 21.47 -4.88
C GLY A 169 -8.41 20.19 -5.27
N LEU A 170 -7.14 20.22 -5.69
CA LEU A 170 -6.40 18.99 -5.95
C LEU A 170 -6.04 18.27 -4.66
N THR A 171 -6.65 17.10 -4.46
CA THR A 171 -6.46 16.25 -3.28
C THR A 171 -5.05 15.68 -3.19
N ASP A 172 -4.41 15.34 -4.32
CA ASP A 172 -3.01 14.91 -4.38
C ASP A 172 -2.06 15.98 -3.81
N ALA A 173 -2.34 17.26 -4.06
CA ALA A 173 -1.54 18.36 -3.52
C ALA A 173 -1.71 18.51 -2.01
N MET A 174 -2.95 18.37 -1.52
CA MET A 174 -3.25 18.34 -0.08
C MET A 174 -2.53 17.18 0.61
N TYR A 175 -2.56 15.99 0.02
CA TYR A 175 -1.84 14.82 0.52
C TYR A 175 -0.33 15.07 0.56
N ARG A 176 0.26 15.62 -0.52
CA ARG A 176 1.69 15.96 -0.56
C ARG A 176 2.09 16.99 0.49
N LEU A 177 1.27 18.02 0.72
CA LEU A 177 1.49 18.97 1.82
C LEU A 177 1.49 18.28 3.18
N GLY A 178 0.50 17.41 3.41
CA GLY A 178 0.45 16.62 4.64
C GLY A 178 1.71 15.77 4.83
N LEU A 179 2.23 15.15 3.77
CA LEU A 179 3.47 14.39 3.83
C LEU A 179 4.70 15.27 4.11
N MET A 180 4.80 16.45 3.49
CA MET A 180 5.90 17.39 3.75
C MET A 180 5.95 17.80 5.22
N TYR A 181 4.80 18.19 5.79
CA TYR A 181 4.73 18.53 7.22
C TYR A 181 4.94 17.33 8.14
N ARG A 182 4.55 16.12 7.73
CA ARG A 182 4.77 14.89 8.51
C ARG A 182 6.25 14.51 8.58
N THR A 183 6.95 14.59 7.45
CA THR A 183 8.34 14.13 7.28
C THR A 183 9.35 15.22 7.60
N GLY A 184 8.96 16.49 7.50
CA GLY A 184 9.87 17.63 7.59
C GLY A 184 10.81 17.74 6.39
N GLU A 185 10.40 17.27 5.20
CA GLU A 185 11.24 17.36 4.01
C GLU A 185 11.40 18.81 3.56
N GLY A 186 12.51 19.43 3.98
CA GLY A 186 12.89 20.80 3.61
C GLY A 186 12.05 21.91 4.28
N ILE A 187 11.16 21.55 5.19
CA ILE A 187 10.45 22.44 6.12
C ILE A 187 10.45 21.80 7.51
N PRO A 188 10.34 22.56 8.62
CA PRO A 188 10.20 21.96 9.94
C PRO A 188 8.99 21.01 10.01
N PRO A 189 9.14 19.80 10.58
CA PRO A 189 8.00 18.91 10.80
C PRO A 189 6.95 19.58 11.69
N ASP A 190 5.68 19.45 11.29
CA ASP A 190 4.53 19.88 12.07
C ASP A 190 3.41 18.83 11.93
N PRO A 191 3.34 17.86 12.86
CA PRO A 191 2.31 16.83 12.82
C PRO A 191 0.88 17.38 12.86
N GLY A 192 0.64 18.51 13.53
CA GLY A 192 -0.70 19.11 13.61
C GLY A 192 -1.14 19.66 12.26
N THR A 193 -0.26 20.41 11.60
CA THR A 193 -0.52 20.90 10.24
C THR A 193 -0.60 19.75 9.22
N ALA A 194 0.21 18.69 9.40
CA ALA A 194 0.10 17.49 8.60
C ALA A 194 -1.29 16.84 8.72
N ALA A 195 -1.82 16.71 9.94
CA ALA A 195 -3.14 16.14 10.19
C ALA A 195 -4.24 16.97 9.52
N GLN A 196 -4.15 18.30 9.56
CA GLN A 196 -5.11 19.19 8.91
C GLN A 196 -5.14 19.01 7.39
N TRP A 197 -3.98 18.90 6.74
CA TRP A 197 -3.91 18.65 5.29
C TRP A 197 -4.39 17.26 4.92
N MET A 198 -4.02 16.24 5.71
CA MET A 198 -4.52 14.87 5.54
C MET A 198 -6.04 14.81 5.67
N TYR A 199 -6.62 15.50 6.66
CA TYR A 199 -8.06 15.60 6.85
C TYR A 199 -8.75 16.20 5.62
N LYS A 200 -8.25 17.32 5.09
CA LYS A 200 -8.80 17.95 3.87
C LYS A 200 -8.77 17.00 2.66
N ALA A 201 -7.66 16.30 2.45
CA ALA A 201 -7.53 15.32 1.36
C ALA A 201 -8.48 14.12 1.57
N ALA A 202 -8.55 13.60 2.79
CA ALA A 202 -9.36 12.45 3.16
C ALA A 202 -10.87 12.74 3.06
N GLU A 203 -11.33 13.93 3.45
CA GLU A 203 -12.73 14.34 3.28
C GLU A 203 -13.16 14.36 1.81
N GLN A 204 -12.23 14.61 0.89
CA GLN A 204 -12.47 14.60 -0.56
C GLN A 204 -12.20 13.21 -1.19
N GLY A 205 -12.06 12.16 -0.38
CA GLY A 205 -11.96 10.78 -0.85
C GLY A 205 -10.56 10.31 -1.23
N HIS A 206 -9.50 11.01 -0.81
CA HIS A 206 -8.13 10.55 -1.08
C HIS A 206 -7.75 9.39 -0.15
N HIS A 207 -7.86 8.15 -0.63
CA HIS A 207 -7.74 6.95 0.21
C HIS A 207 -6.38 6.76 0.91
N LEU A 208 -5.27 7.20 0.31
CA LEU A 208 -3.97 7.20 1.00
C LEU A 208 -3.94 8.21 2.16
N ALA A 209 -4.66 9.33 2.05
CA ALA A 209 -4.75 10.31 3.11
C ALA A 209 -5.67 9.80 4.23
N GLU A 210 -6.75 9.11 3.89
CA GLU A 210 -7.61 8.41 4.86
C GLU A 210 -6.79 7.39 5.68
N ALA A 211 -5.94 6.58 5.02
CA ALA A 211 -5.07 5.63 5.72
C ALA A 211 -4.03 6.33 6.63
N GLU A 212 -3.38 7.40 6.16
CA GLU A 212 -2.43 8.18 6.96
C GLU A 212 -3.12 8.85 8.15
N LEU A 213 -4.32 9.40 7.97
CA LEU A 213 -5.10 10.00 9.04
C LEU A 213 -5.51 8.96 10.09
N GLY A 214 -5.88 7.75 9.66
CA GLY A 214 -6.08 6.60 10.54
C GLY A 214 -4.85 6.33 11.43
N ASN A 215 -3.64 6.38 10.86
CA ASN A 215 -2.39 6.23 11.61
C ASN A 215 -2.15 7.38 12.59
N MET A 216 -2.48 8.61 12.22
CA MET A 216 -2.32 9.78 13.08
C MET A 216 -3.23 9.68 14.30
N PHE A 217 -4.51 9.30 14.12
CA PHE A 217 -5.42 9.03 15.23
C PHE A 217 -5.02 7.82 16.06
N TYR A 218 -4.56 6.74 15.44
CA TYR A 218 -4.11 5.54 16.15
C TYR A 218 -2.95 5.84 17.10
N ASN A 219 -2.01 6.69 16.68
CA ASN A 219 -0.79 7.02 17.42
C ASN A 219 -0.87 8.32 18.23
N GLY A 220 -1.93 9.11 18.07
CA GLY A 220 -2.00 10.46 18.64
C GLY A 220 -0.91 11.40 18.11
N ARG A 221 -0.47 11.23 16.85
CA ARG A 221 0.57 12.07 16.25
C ARG A 221 -0.08 13.18 15.43
N GLY A 222 -0.03 14.41 15.92
CA GLY A 222 -0.71 15.55 15.29
C GLY A 222 -2.21 15.62 15.57
N THR A 223 -2.74 14.62 16.27
CA THR A 223 -4.12 14.55 16.77
C THR A 223 -4.08 14.03 18.20
N LYS A 224 -5.20 14.09 18.92
CA LYS A 224 -5.37 13.26 20.12
C LYS A 224 -5.49 11.79 19.68
N GLN A 225 -4.93 10.86 20.45
CA GLN A 225 -5.10 9.43 20.19
C GLN A 225 -6.59 9.05 20.32
N ASP A 226 -7.10 8.38 19.29
CA ASP A 226 -8.49 7.94 19.22
C ASP A 226 -8.61 6.72 18.30
N TYR A 227 -8.78 5.53 18.89
CA TYR A 227 -8.90 4.30 18.11
C TYR A 227 -10.20 4.20 17.32
N GLY A 228 -11.30 4.82 17.77
CA GLY A 228 -12.56 4.82 17.05
C GLY A 228 -12.49 5.67 15.78
N ALA A 229 -11.88 6.85 15.89
CA ALA A 229 -11.57 7.69 14.74
C ALA A 229 -10.59 6.98 13.79
N ALA A 230 -9.54 6.33 14.32
CA ALA A 230 -8.61 5.55 13.52
C ALA A 230 -9.32 4.45 12.72
N PHE A 231 -10.17 3.66 13.38
CA PHE A 231 -10.98 2.62 12.75
C PHE A 231 -11.84 3.17 11.61
N ALA A 232 -12.57 4.28 11.84
CA ALA A 232 -13.43 4.87 10.83
C ALA A 232 -12.65 5.32 9.58
N TRP A 233 -11.49 5.95 9.75
CA TRP A 233 -10.64 6.38 8.63
C TRP A 233 -9.99 5.21 7.90
N TYR A 234 -9.48 4.22 8.64
CA TYR A 234 -8.96 2.99 8.01
C TYR A 234 -10.04 2.24 7.25
N LEU A 235 -11.26 2.15 7.77
CA LEU A 235 -12.35 1.47 7.09
C LEU A 235 -12.68 2.10 5.73
N ARG A 236 -12.70 3.45 5.65
CA ARG A 236 -12.88 4.16 4.38
C ARG A 236 -11.76 3.86 3.39
N ALA A 237 -10.50 3.95 3.84
CA ALA A 237 -9.34 3.63 3.01
C ALA A 237 -9.35 2.16 2.54
N ALA A 238 -9.73 1.24 3.42
CA ALA A 238 -9.82 -0.19 3.15
C ALA A 238 -10.92 -0.52 2.11
N GLN A 239 -12.05 0.17 2.19
CA GLN A 239 -13.12 0.13 1.19
C GLN A 239 -12.68 0.72 -0.15
N GLY A 240 -11.81 1.73 -0.13
CA GLY A 240 -11.12 2.28 -1.29
C GLY A 240 -9.99 1.39 -1.86
N GLY A 241 -9.81 0.17 -1.32
CA GLY A 241 -8.84 -0.81 -1.83
C GLY A 241 -7.42 -0.65 -1.28
N ILE A 242 -7.19 0.22 -0.29
CA ILE A 242 -5.86 0.35 0.32
C ILE A 242 -5.56 -0.88 1.17
N VAL A 243 -4.75 -1.79 0.64
CA VAL A 243 -4.33 -3.05 1.27
C VAL A 243 -3.81 -2.83 2.70
N ARG A 244 -2.96 -1.82 2.91
CA ARG A 244 -2.45 -1.51 4.26
C ARG A 244 -3.59 -1.22 5.25
N ALA A 245 -4.59 -0.46 4.82
CA ALA A 245 -5.73 -0.13 5.65
C ALA A 245 -6.64 -1.35 5.89
N GLN A 246 -6.75 -2.28 4.94
CA GLN A 246 -7.49 -3.54 5.14
C GLN A 246 -6.87 -4.36 6.28
N ASN A 247 -5.54 -4.50 6.28
CA ASN A 247 -4.81 -5.13 7.38
C ASN A 247 -4.98 -4.36 8.69
N SER A 248 -4.96 -3.02 8.67
CA SER A 248 -5.22 -2.20 9.85
C SER A 248 -6.62 -2.44 10.42
N VAL A 249 -7.64 -2.49 9.58
CA VAL A 249 -9.02 -2.78 9.99
C VAL A 249 -9.12 -4.18 10.60
N ALA A 250 -8.49 -5.18 9.97
CA ALA A 250 -8.46 -6.54 10.48
C ALA A 250 -7.85 -6.62 11.88
N ALA A 251 -6.69 -5.98 12.08
CA ALA A 251 -6.01 -5.88 13.35
C ALA A 251 -6.87 -5.19 14.44
N LEU A 252 -7.56 -4.10 14.09
CA LEU A 252 -8.43 -3.40 15.05
C LEU A 252 -9.62 -4.26 15.48
N TYR A 253 -10.19 -5.07 14.58
CA TYR A 253 -11.20 -6.06 14.92
C TYR A 253 -10.64 -7.18 15.82
N GLU A 254 -9.44 -7.68 15.55
CA GLU A 254 -8.78 -8.72 16.36
C GLU A 254 -8.47 -8.25 17.79
N LEU A 255 -8.02 -6.99 17.91
CA LEU A 255 -7.65 -6.36 19.18
C LEU A 255 -8.84 -5.75 19.94
N GLY A 256 -9.99 -5.51 19.27
CA GLY A 256 -11.11 -4.77 19.83
C GLY A 256 -10.78 -3.31 20.15
N GLN A 257 -9.86 -2.69 19.39
CA GLN A 257 -9.44 -1.32 19.60
C GLN A 257 -10.27 -0.37 18.72
N GLY A 258 -11.07 0.49 19.35
CA GLY A 258 -11.93 1.43 18.62
C GLY A 258 -13.15 0.80 17.93
N VAL A 259 -13.26 -0.52 17.99
CA VAL A 259 -14.36 -1.33 17.47
C VAL A 259 -14.58 -2.54 18.39
N THR A 260 -15.77 -3.12 18.40
CA THR A 260 -16.02 -4.37 19.14
C THR A 260 -15.16 -5.48 18.54
N LYS A 261 -14.47 -6.25 19.40
CA LYS A 261 -13.64 -7.37 18.95
C LYS A 261 -14.46 -8.37 18.13
N ASN A 262 -13.99 -8.71 16.93
CA ASN A 262 -14.65 -9.67 16.05
C ASN A 262 -13.64 -10.38 15.13
N ASP A 263 -13.28 -11.62 15.49
CA ASP A 263 -12.32 -12.41 14.71
C ASP A 263 -12.86 -12.77 13.31
N PHE A 264 -14.19 -12.88 13.12
CA PHE A 264 -14.78 -13.16 11.80
C PHE A 264 -14.59 -11.99 10.83
N ASP A 265 -14.83 -10.76 11.31
CA ASP A 265 -14.60 -9.56 10.51
C ASP A 265 -13.10 -9.37 10.24
N ALA A 266 -12.24 -9.67 11.23
CA ALA A 266 -10.79 -9.62 11.05
C ALA A 266 -10.34 -10.54 9.91
N VAL A 267 -10.75 -11.81 9.91
CA VAL A 267 -10.43 -12.77 8.86
C VAL A 267 -10.97 -12.33 7.50
N ALA A 268 -12.18 -11.77 7.45
CA ALA A 268 -12.75 -11.28 6.19
C ALA A 268 -11.90 -10.15 5.57
N TRP A 269 -11.34 -9.26 6.39
CA TRP A 269 -10.43 -8.20 5.93
C TRP A 269 -9.04 -8.72 5.57
N TYR A 270 -8.46 -9.62 6.36
CA TYR A 270 -7.19 -10.28 5.99
C TYR A 270 -7.34 -11.04 4.66
N ARG A 271 -8.46 -11.72 4.41
CA ARG A 271 -8.70 -12.41 3.14
C ARG A 271 -8.69 -11.43 1.97
N LYS A 272 -9.35 -10.26 2.08
CA LYS A 272 -9.34 -9.21 1.03
C LYS A 272 -7.93 -8.68 0.73
N ALA A 273 -7.09 -8.50 1.74
CA ALA A 273 -5.71 -8.08 1.55
C ALA A 273 -4.85 -9.19 0.94
N ALA A 274 -5.04 -10.44 1.39
CA ALA A 274 -4.33 -11.61 0.90
C ALA A 274 -4.66 -11.91 -0.58
N ASP A 275 -5.92 -11.75 -0.99
CA ASP A 275 -6.36 -11.91 -2.38
C ASP A 275 -5.74 -10.86 -3.32
N GLN A 276 -5.31 -9.71 -2.78
CA GLN A 276 -4.53 -8.68 -3.49
C GLN A 276 -3.01 -8.93 -3.45
N GLY A 277 -2.56 -10.05 -2.88
CA GLY A 277 -1.16 -10.44 -2.88
C GLY A 277 -0.36 -10.03 -1.64
N ASP A 278 -1.02 -9.48 -0.60
CA ASP A 278 -0.34 -9.05 0.62
C ASP A 278 0.16 -10.25 1.45
N VAL A 279 1.48 -10.36 1.60
CA VAL A 279 2.12 -11.50 2.25
C VAL A 279 1.87 -11.56 3.76
N TYR A 280 1.69 -10.41 4.40
CA TYR A 280 1.34 -10.34 5.81
C TYR A 280 -0.07 -10.90 6.03
N ALA A 281 -1.04 -10.45 5.23
CA ALA A 281 -2.41 -10.96 5.27
C ALA A 281 -2.49 -12.46 4.96
N MET A 282 -1.67 -12.97 4.04
CA MET A 282 -1.55 -14.40 3.77
C MET A 282 -1.07 -15.19 4.99
N ASP A 283 -0.05 -14.71 5.69
CA ASP A 283 0.44 -15.33 6.92
C ASP A 283 -0.64 -15.31 8.02
N GLN A 284 -1.32 -14.17 8.19
CA GLN A 284 -2.45 -14.04 9.11
C GLN A 284 -3.57 -15.02 8.78
N MET A 285 -3.92 -15.19 7.50
CA MET A 285 -4.90 -16.20 7.09
C MET A 285 -4.48 -17.60 7.52
N GLY A 286 -3.21 -17.95 7.35
CA GLY A 286 -2.66 -19.21 7.83
C GLY A 286 -2.81 -19.36 9.35
N MET A 287 -2.51 -18.31 10.11
CA MET A 287 -2.62 -18.33 11.57
C MET A 287 -4.07 -18.48 12.05
N HIS A 288 -5.01 -17.75 11.46
CA HIS A 288 -6.42 -17.84 11.81
C HIS A 288 -7.00 -19.23 11.53
N LEU A 289 -6.60 -19.87 10.42
CA LEU A 289 -6.99 -21.24 10.08
C LEU A 289 -6.36 -22.28 11.01
N ARG A 290 -5.08 -22.11 11.37
CA ARG A 290 -4.37 -22.98 12.33
C ARG A 290 -4.96 -22.90 13.73
N LEU A 291 -5.43 -21.72 14.14
CA LEU A 291 -6.00 -21.50 15.48
C LEU A 291 -7.52 -21.69 15.52
N GLY A 292 -8.20 -21.78 14.37
CA GLY A 292 -9.66 -21.81 14.30
C GLY A 292 -10.32 -20.52 14.83
N LYS A 293 -9.65 -19.37 14.70
CA LYS A 293 -10.13 -18.07 15.22
C LYS A 293 -10.75 -17.26 14.08
N GLY A 294 -12.06 -16.99 14.17
CA GLY A 294 -12.79 -16.25 13.13
C GLY A 294 -13.02 -17.04 11.82
N VAL A 295 -12.53 -18.27 11.76
CA VAL A 295 -12.71 -19.22 10.66
C VAL A 295 -12.62 -20.64 11.24
N ALA A 296 -13.26 -21.60 10.60
CA ALA A 296 -13.14 -23.00 11.00
C ALA A 296 -11.68 -23.45 10.94
N TRP A 297 -11.26 -24.22 11.95
CA TRP A 297 -9.92 -24.78 11.99
C TRP A 297 -9.63 -25.63 10.75
N ASN A 298 -8.51 -25.38 10.09
CA ASN A 298 -8.09 -26.12 8.90
C ASN A 298 -6.57 -25.99 8.70
N GLU A 299 -5.80 -26.93 9.27
CA GLU A 299 -4.34 -26.92 9.20
C GLU A 299 -3.81 -27.12 7.76
N ALA A 300 -4.52 -27.86 6.91
CA ALA A 300 -4.11 -28.09 5.53
C ALA A 300 -4.20 -26.79 4.70
N GLU A 301 -5.30 -26.04 4.84
CA GLU A 301 -5.42 -24.72 4.21
C GLU A 301 -4.44 -23.72 4.83
N ALA A 302 -4.19 -23.78 6.14
CA ALA A 302 -3.19 -22.95 6.81
C ALA A 302 -1.80 -23.11 6.16
N MET A 303 -1.37 -24.36 5.95
CA MET A 303 -0.10 -24.68 5.27
C MET A 303 -0.03 -24.15 3.84
N GLN A 304 -1.17 -24.12 3.12
CA GLN A 304 -1.22 -23.52 1.78
C GLN A 304 -1.07 -21.99 1.82
N TRP A 305 -1.64 -21.32 2.81
CA TRP A 305 -1.46 -19.88 2.98
C TRP A 305 -0.03 -19.52 3.39
N PHE A 306 0.57 -20.24 4.34
CA PHE A 306 1.98 -20.07 4.68
C PHE A 306 2.89 -20.30 3.48
N ARG A 307 2.60 -21.32 2.64
CA ARG A 307 3.33 -21.55 1.38
C ARG A 307 3.29 -20.33 0.47
N LYS A 308 2.09 -19.78 0.20
CA LYS A 308 1.92 -18.63 -0.70
C LYS A 308 2.76 -17.42 -0.26
N ALA A 309 2.81 -17.14 1.04
CA ALA A 309 3.62 -16.05 1.60
C ALA A 309 5.12 -16.39 1.60
N ALA A 310 5.49 -17.63 1.96
CA ALA A 310 6.88 -18.10 2.00
C ALA A 310 7.54 -18.14 0.61
N ASP A 311 6.79 -18.52 -0.43
CA ASP A 311 7.28 -18.51 -1.82
C ASP A 311 7.56 -17.09 -2.32
N LYS A 312 6.93 -16.07 -1.69
CA LYS A 312 7.21 -14.64 -1.90
C LYS A 312 8.31 -14.11 -0.97
N GLY A 313 8.96 -14.97 -0.19
CA GLY A 313 10.07 -14.63 0.70
C GLY A 313 9.68 -14.05 2.05
N TYR A 314 8.43 -14.20 2.49
CA TYR A 314 8.01 -13.64 3.78
C TYR A 314 8.49 -14.51 4.97
N ALA A 315 9.52 -14.04 5.69
CA ALA A 315 10.21 -14.83 6.71
C ALA A 315 9.31 -15.43 7.82
N PRO A 316 8.29 -14.73 8.37
CA PRO A 316 7.39 -15.33 9.36
C PRO A 316 6.61 -16.54 8.80
N ALA A 317 6.20 -16.47 7.54
CA ALA A 317 5.53 -17.60 6.88
C ALA A 317 6.51 -18.73 6.56
N GLU A 318 7.77 -18.42 6.19
CA GLU A 318 8.82 -19.42 6.04
C GLU A 318 9.06 -20.18 7.37
N SER A 319 9.08 -19.48 8.50
CA SER A 319 9.17 -20.08 9.84
C SER A 319 7.96 -20.97 10.16
N SER A 320 6.76 -20.48 9.87
CA SER A 320 5.50 -21.20 10.10
C SER A 320 5.37 -22.46 9.26
N LEU A 321 5.90 -22.43 8.05
CA LEU A 321 5.95 -23.56 7.13
C LEU A 321 7.03 -24.56 7.53
N GLY A 322 8.21 -24.07 7.93
CA GLY A 322 9.28 -24.89 8.48
C GLY A 322 8.86 -25.63 9.75
N TYR A 323 8.13 -24.95 10.64
CA TYR A 323 7.49 -25.57 11.80
C TYR A 323 6.47 -26.64 11.39
N GLY A 324 5.62 -26.34 10.40
CA GLY A 324 4.65 -27.30 9.87
C GLY A 324 5.31 -28.58 9.35
N TYR A 325 6.40 -28.48 8.61
CA TYR A 325 7.15 -29.64 8.15
C TYR A 325 7.83 -30.44 9.26
N MET A 326 8.37 -29.75 10.28
CA MET A 326 9.00 -30.41 11.43
C MET A 326 8.02 -31.32 12.17
N HIS A 327 6.74 -30.95 12.20
CA HIS A 327 5.69 -31.66 12.94
C HIS A 327 4.73 -32.47 12.05
N GLY A 328 4.87 -32.42 10.72
CA GLY A 328 3.96 -33.12 9.80
C GLY A 328 2.56 -32.51 9.78
N LEU A 329 2.45 -31.18 9.89
CA LEU A 329 1.17 -30.49 9.88
C LEU A 329 0.56 -30.41 8.48
N GLY A 330 -0.76 -30.30 8.42
CA GLY A 330 -1.51 -30.11 7.17
C GLY A 330 -1.71 -31.38 6.34
N GLY A 331 -1.68 -32.55 6.97
CA GLY A 331 -1.88 -33.85 6.32
C GLY A 331 -0.63 -34.42 5.65
N GLY A 332 0.53 -33.79 5.84
CA GLY A 332 1.83 -34.29 5.41
C GLY A 332 2.52 -35.18 6.46
N LEU A 333 3.61 -35.83 6.07
CA LEU A 333 4.52 -36.48 7.01
C LEU A 333 5.56 -35.47 7.52
N GLN A 334 6.16 -35.77 8.67
CA GLN A 334 7.32 -35.02 9.14
C GLN A 334 8.44 -35.03 8.09
N ASP A 335 8.94 -33.85 7.74
CA ASP A 335 10.02 -33.66 6.78
C ASP A 335 11.02 -32.64 7.33
N TYR A 336 12.01 -33.14 8.06
CA TYR A 336 13.04 -32.29 8.66
C TYR A 336 13.95 -31.62 7.63
N ARG A 337 14.10 -32.17 6.42
CA ARG A 337 14.92 -31.52 5.37
C ARG A 337 14.19 -30.31 4.81
N GLN A 338 12.90 -30.43 4.53
CA GLN A 338 12.07 -29.27 4.16
C GLN A 338 11.98 -28.27 5.31
N SER A 339 11.84 -28.75 6.55
CA SER A 339 11.88 -27.87 7.72
C SER A 339 13.18 -27.06 7.78
N ALA A 340 14.35 -27.71 7.71
CA ALA A 340 15.65 -27.05 7.72
C ALA A 340 15.80 -26.05 6.56
N TYR A 341 15.31 -26.39 5.37
CA TYR A 341 15.32 -25.48 4.22
C TYR A 341 14.55 -24.19 4.49
N TRP A 342 13.28 -24.28 4.92
CA TRP A 342 12.44 -23.10 5.15
C TRP A 342 12.88 -22.30 6.38
N LEU A 343 13.24 -22.96 7.47
CA LEU A 343 13.78 -22.29 8.66
C LEU A 343 15.14 -21.64 8.37
N GLY A 344 15.96 -22.23 7.50
CA GLY A 344 17.21 -21.64 7.01
C GLY A 344 16.98 -20.32 6.27
N LYS A 345 15.99 -20.28 5.36
CA LYS A 345 15.61 -19.04 4.67
C LYS A 345 15.12 -17.97 5.65
N ALA A 346 14.25 -18.34 6.60
CA ALA A 346 13.74 -17.41 7.59
C ALA A 346 14.86 -16.86 8.50
N ALA A 347 15.76 -17.75 8.97
CA ALA A 347 16.87 -17.39 9.83
C ALA A 347 17.87 -16.44 9.14
N ALA A 348 18.14 -16.66 7.84
CA ALA A 348 18.99 -15.78 7.03
C ALA A 348 18.41 -14.36 6.90
N GLN A 349 17.09 -14.21 7.02
CA GLN A 349 16.40 -12.92 7.05
C GLN A 349 16.31 -12.31 8.45
N GLY A 350 16.83 -12.99 9.48
CA GLY A 350 16.81 -12.53 10.87
C GLY A 350 15.56 -12.89 11.67
N ASP A 351 14.69 -13.77 11.16
CA ASP A 351 13.48 -14.19 11.88
C ASP A 351 13.85 -15.03 13.11
N SER A 352 13.42 -14.59 14.30
CA SER A 352 13.81 -15.22 15.56
C SER A 352 13.22 -16.62 15.75
N TYR A 353 12.01 -16.87 15.24
CA TYR A 353 11.41 -18.22 15.29
C TYR A 353 12.12 -19.17 14.34
N GLY A 354 12.52 -18.67 13.17
CA GLY A 354 13.35 -19.37 12.18
C GLY A 354 14.70 -19.77 12.77
N GLN A 355 15.39 -18.80 13.38
CA GLN A 355 16.67 -19.02 14.08
C GLN A 355 16.53 -20.04 15.20
N TYR A 356 15.52 -19.88 16.07
CA TYR A 356 15.30 -20.78 17.20
C TYR A 356 15.03 -22.22 16.74
N ASN A 357 14.08 -22.42 15.83
CA ASN A 357 13.72 -23.76 15.39
C ASN A 357 14.82 -24.42 14.55
N LEU A 358 15.56 -23.64 13.75
CA LEU A 358 16.72 -24.16 13.04
C LEU A 358 17.82 -24.60 14.02
N ALA A 359 18.02 -23.86 15.11
CA ALA A 359 18.94 -24.25 16.18
C ALA A 359 18.53 -25.60 16.79
N VAL A 360 17.23 -25.83 16.99
CA VAL A 360 16.72 -27.13 17.46
C VAL A 360 17.06 -28.25 16.48
N LEU A 361 16.90 -28.02 15.16
CA LEU A 361 17.24 -29.03 14.14
C LEU A 361 18.73 -29.38 14.13
N TYR A 362 19.62 -28.39 14.14
CA TYR A 362 21.08 -28.61 14.23
C TYR A 362 21.48 -29.26 15.55
N GLY A 363 20.82 -28.87 16.64
CA GLY A 363 21.04 -29.48 17.92
C GLY A 363 20.70 -30.98 17.89
N LYS A 364 19.52 -31.34 17.37
CA LYS A 364 19.04 -32.73 17.38
C LYS A 364 19.58 -33.57 16.22
N GLY A 365 20.21 -32.98 15.21
CA GLY A 365 20.57 -33.66 13.97
C GLY A 365 19.35 -34.06 13.14
N TRP A 366 18.27 -33.27 13.22
CA TRP A 366 17.02 -33.55 12.50
C TRP A 366 17.06 -32.93 11.11
N GLY A 367 17.20 -33.77 10.08
CA GLY A 367 17.25 -33.33 8.68
C GLY A 367 18.54 -32.61 8.27
N VAL A 368 19.45 -32.37 9.21
CA VAL A 368 20.78 -31.80 9.07
C VAL A 368 21.76 -32.58 9.95
N ASP A 369 23.07 -32.48 9.69
CA ASP A 369 24.08 -33.04 10.58
C ASP A 369 24.05 -32.30 11.93
N GLN A 370 24.26 -33.06 13.02
CA GLN A 370 24.29 -32.46 14.35
C GLN A 370 25.47 -31.50 14.48
N ASP A 371 25.18 -30.24 14.81
CA ASP A 371 26.18 -29.20 15.03
C ASP A 371 25.77 -28.31 16.19
N LEU A 372 26.33 -28.60 17.38
CA LEU A 372 26.06 -27.86 18.61
C LEU A 372 26.63 -26.43 18.58
N GLY A 373 27.72 -26.20 17.83
CA GLY A 373 28.32 -24.88 17.68
C GLY A 373 27.42 -23.97 16.85
N HIS A 374 26.90 -24.50 15.74
CA HIS A 374 25.96 -23.79 14.88
C HIS A 374 24.60 -23.58 15.57
N ALA A 375 24.09 -24.61 16.27
CA ALA A 375 22.87 -24.48 17.07
C ALA A 375 22.98 -23.37 18.13
N LYS A 376 24.10 -23.32 18.87
CA LYS A 376 24.35 -22.27 19.85
C LYS A 376 24.36 -20.88 19.21
N ALA A 377 25.03 -20.72 18.07
CA ALA A 377 25.08 -19.44 17.37
C ALA A 377 23.67 -18.95 16.98
N LEU A 378 22.84 -19.86 16.47
CA LEU A 378 21.45 -19.56 16.12
C LEU A 378 20.58 -19.23 17.34
N PHE A 379 20.73 -19.95 18.46
CA PHE A 379 20.04 -19.60 19.71
C PHE A 379 20.45 -18.21 20.23
N LEU A 380 21.73 -17.85 20.15
CA LEU A 380 22.20 -16.51 20.53
C LEU A 380 21.66 -15.41 19.61
N GLN A 381 21.45 -15.70 18.32
CA GLN A 381 20.76 -14.78 17.41
C GLN A 381 19.28 -14.63 17.82
N ALA A 382 18.58 -15.74 18.05
CA ALA A 382 17.18 -15.75 18.49
C ALA A 382 16.98 -15.05 19.85
N ALA A 383 18.01 -15.02 20.72
CA ALA A 383 18.00 -14.29 21.99
C ALA A 383 17.91 -12.75 21.84
N GLY A 384 18.08 -12.24 20.62
CA GLY A 384 17.81 -10.85 20.24
C GLY A 384 16.34 -10.57 19.86
N SER A 385 15.45 -11.56 19.99
CA SER A 385 14.03 -11.41 19.63
C SER A 385 13.36 -10.28 20.42
N PRO A 386 12.43 -9.52 19.80
CA PRO A 386 11.57 -8.59 20.52
C PRO A 386 10.50 -9.31 21.36
N VAL A 387 10.32 -10.63 21.22
CA VAL A 387 9.40 -11.43 22.03
C VAL A 387 10.15 -11.89 23.29
N PRO A 388 9.83 -11.37 24.49
CA PRO A 388 10.64 -11.61 25.69
C PRO A 388 10.78 -13.08 26.06
N GLU A 389 9.69 -13.86 25.92
CA GLU A 389 9.69 -15.28 26.27
C GLU A 389 10.54 -16.10 25.30
N LEU A 390 10.45 -15.85 23.98
CA LEU A 390 11.32 -16.47 22.99
C LEU A 390 12.79 -16.11 23.23
N ALA A 391 13.07 -14.83 23.50
CA ALA A 391 14.42 -14.35 23.77
C ALA A 391 15.03 -15.02 25.02
N LYS A 392 14.23 -15.14 26.09
CA LYS A 392 14.60 -15.83 27.32
C LYS A 392 14.88 -17.31 27.06
N ASN A 393 13.94 -18.02 26.43
CA ASN A 393 14.08 -19.44 26.12
C ASN A 393 15.31 -19.70 25.24
N ALA A 394 15.58 -18.83 24.26
CA ALA A 394 16.76 -18.93 23.42
C ALA A 394 18.08 -18.79 24.20
N ARG A 395 18.15 -17.86 25.17
CA ARG A 395 19.32 -17.71 26.06
C ARG A 395 19.53 -18.95 26.91
N GLU A 396 18.45 -19.48 27.48
CA GLU A 396 18.50 -20.70 28.28
C GLU A 396 19.03 -21.89 27.46
N MET A 397 18.53 -22.08 26.23
CA MET A 397 19.02 -23.14 25.35
C MET A 397 20.49 -22.96 24.96
N ALA A 398 20.94 -21.73 24.68
CA ALA A 398 22.33 -21.43 24.38
C ALA A 398 23.27 -21.73 25.55
N MET A 399 22.89 -21.36 26.78
CA MET A 399 23.66 -21.67 28.00
C MET A 399 23.69 -23.18 28.28
N ALA A 400 22.58 -23.87 28.02
CA ALA A 400 22.47 -25.29 28.30
C ALA A 400 23.39 -26.15 27.40
N ILE A 401 23.80 -25.64 26.22
CA ILE A 401 24.85 -26.27 25.38
C ILE A 401 26.24 -26.20 26.04
N GLU A 402 26.51 -25.18 26.87
CA GLU A 402 27.81 -24.99 27.53
C GLU A 402 27.98 -25.82 28.80
N THR A 403 26.88 -26.29 29.40
CA THR A 403 26.93 -27.01 30.68
C THR A 403 27.08 -28.52 30.42
N PRO A 404 28.18 -29.15 30.86
CA PRO A 404 28.36 -30.60 30.74
C PRO A 404 27.53 -31.31 31.82
N SER A 405 26.21 -31.24 31.71
CA SER A 405 25.31 -32.11 32.49
C SER A 405 24.93 -33.31 31.64
N HIS A 406 24.84 -34.51 32.24
CA HIS A 406 24.50 -35.76 31.55
C HIS A 406 23.08 -35.83 30.95
N LYS A 407 22.35 -34.70 30.90
CA LYS A 407 21.06 -34.57 30.23
C LYS A 407 21.17 -33.49 29.17
N THR A 408 21.07 -33.89 27.91
CA THR A 408 20.75 -32.95 26.82
C THR A 408 19.48 -32.20 27.19
N PRO A 409 19.43 -30.87 27.06
CA PRO A 409 18.21 -30.12 27.35
C PRO A 409 17.08 -30.60 26.43
N ASP A 410 15.85 -30.60 26.95
CA ASP A 410 14.67 -30.84 26.14
C ASP A 410 14.46 -29.64 25.21
N TRP A 411 15.11 -29.65 24.04
CA TRP A 411 14.89 -28.67 23.01
C TRP A 411 13.52 -28.88 22.38
N VAL A 412 12.60 -28.01 22.76
CA VAL A 412 11.22 -28.01 22.28
C VAL A 412 11.10 -26.94 21.20
N PRO A 413 10.71 -27.29 19.97
CA PRO A 413 10.41 -26.31 18.94
C PRO A 413 9.29 -25.34 19.35
N VAL A 414 9.37 -24.10 18.86
CA VAL A 414 8.41 -23.04 19.18
C VAL A 414 7.66 -22.60 17.92
N VAL A 415 6.34 -22.53 17.99
CA VAL A 415 5.49 -22.02 16.92
C VAL A 415 5.49 -20.49 16.89
N ALA A 416 5.45 -19.89 15.70
CA ALA A 416 5.16 -18.46 15.57
C ALA A 416 3.65 -18.24 15.78
N ILE A 417 3.26 -17.55 16.86
CA ILE A 417 1.84 -17.27 17.20
C ILE A 417 1.55 -15.76 17.09
N GLY A 418 2.54 -14.97 16.69
CA GLY A 418 2.59 -13.51 16.88
C GLY A 418 1.72 -12.67 15.94
N GLY A 419 0.52 -13.12 15.56
CA GLY A 419 -0.37 -12.36 14.69
C GLY A 419 -0.63 -10.93 15.19
N GLY A 420 -0.87 -10.76 16.50
CA GLY A 420 -1.07 -9.45 17.12
C GLY A 420 0.18 -8.56 17.19
N ILE A 421 1.38 -9.16 17.30
CA ILE A 421 2.66 -8.44 17.37
C ILE A 421 3.01 -7.90 15.98
N ALA A 422 2.84 -8.72 14.95
CA ALA A 422 3.01 -8.30 13.57
C ALA A 422 1.94 -7.29 13.14
N ALA A 423 0.70 -7.42 13.62
CA ALA A 423 -0.40 -6.47 13.39
C ALA A 423 -0.07 -5.07 13.92
N LEU A 424 0.46 -4.98 15.15
CA LEU A 424 0.90 -3.72 15.75
C LEU A 424 2.11 -3.14 15.03
N ALA A 425 3.13 -3.94 14.73
CA ALA A 425 4.28 -3.47 13.95
C ALA A 425 3.85 -2.93 12.57
N TYR A 426 2.89 -3.58 11.92
CA TYR A 426 2.32 -3.17 10.65
C TYR A 426 1.51 -1.87 10.77
N LEU A 427 0.64 -1.77 11.78
CA LEU A 427 -0.12 -0.55 12.14
C LEU A 427 0.79 0.64 12.47
N LEU A 428 1.99 0.38 12.99
CA LEU A 428 2.92 1.42 13.43
C LEU A 428 3.97 1.76 12.34
N SER A 429 4.11 0.92 11.32
CA SER A 429 4.97 1.15 10.16
C SER A 429 4.37 2.19 9.20
N GLY A 430 4.53 3.47 9.56
CA GLY A 430 4.43 4.57 8.61
C GLY A 430 5.60 4.55 7.61
N PRO A 431 5.55 5.32 6.49
CA PRO A 431 6.70 5.48 5.61
C PRO A 431 7.85 6.15 6.38
N SER A 432 8.82 5.32 6.77
CA SER A 432 10.18 5.58 7.24
C SER A 432 10.42 6.89 8.01
N SER A 433 10.40 6.81 9.35
CA SER A 433 11.28 7.65 10.18
C SER A 433 11.83 6.85 11.37
N ARG A 434 13.05 7.17 11.82
CA ARG A 434 13.75 6.51 12.95
C ARG A 434 12.89 6.50 14.22
N ASP A 435 12.14 7.57 14.47
CA ASP A 435 11.22 7.71 15.61
C ASP A 435 10.04 6.71 15.61
N SER A 436 9.62 6.23 14.42
CA SER A 436 8.55 5.22 14.34
C SER A 436 9.00 3.89 14.94
N LYS A 437 10.29 3.54 14.85
CA LYS A 437 10.82 2.27 15.37
C LYS A 437 10.83 2.23 16.90
N ASP A 438 11.26 3.30 17.56
CA ASP A 438 11.33 3.35 19.03
C ASP A 438 9.94 3.42 19.70
N SER A 439 8.98 4.13 19.10
CA SER A 439 7.59 4.13 19.55
C SER A 439 6.90 2.79 19.26
N SER A 440 7.24 2.14 18.14
CA SER A 440 6.74 0.81 17.81
C SER A 440 7.22 -0.22 18.82
N LEU A 441 8.52 -0.21 19.16
CA LEU A 441 9.10 -1.12 20.15
C LEU A 441 8.45 -0.95 21.52
N LYS A 442 8.29 0.27 22.04
CA LYS A 442 7.64 0.50 23.35
C LYS A 442 6.17 0.07 23.38
N THR A 443 5.47 0.22 22.26
CA THR A 443 4.06 -0.21 22.15
C THR A 443 3.97 -1.72 22.02
N LEU A 444 4.87 -2.34 21.25
CA LEU A 444 5.04 -3.79 21.15
C LEU A 444 5.33 -4.40 22.53
N GLU A 445 6.30 -3.86 23.27
CA GLU A 445 6.64 -4.28 24.64
C GLU A 445 5.45 -4.22 25.60
N LYS A 446 4.63 -3.17 25.51
CA LYS A 446 3.45 -2.99 26.38
C LYS A 446 2.33 -3.98 26.07
N VAL A 447 2.15 -4.37 24.81
CA VAL A 447 1.13 -5.35 24.41
C VAL A 447 1.62 -6.78 24.62
N LEU A 448 2.91 -7.03 24.41
CA LEU A 448 3.58 -8.30 24.69
C LEU A 448 3.55 -8.69 26.18
N GLY A 449 3.42 -7.72 27.09
CA GLY A 449 3.25 -7.97 28.52
C GLY A 449 1.89 -8.56 28.93
N ASN A 450 0.95 -8.74 28.00
CA ASN A 450 -0.30 -9.46 28.23
C ASN A 450 -0.15 -10.92 27.75
N ASP A 451 0.27 -11.77 28.68
CA ASP A 451 0.52 -13.22 28.62
C ASP A 451 -0.55 -14.13 27.94
N ASP A 452 -1.71 -13.63 27.52
CA ASP A 452 -2.86 -14.46 27.15
C ASP A 452 -2.75 -15.12 25.76
N TYR A 453 -2.04 -14.52 24.81
CA TYR A 453 -1.99 -15.03 23.43
C TYR A 453 -1.10 -16.28 23.28
N GLU A 454 0.07 -16.28 23.90
CA GLU A 454 1.00 -17.43 23.85
C GLU A 454 0.46 -18.61 24.66
N LYS A 455 -0.12 -18.36 25.84
CA LYS A 455 -0.72 -19.40 26.69
C LYS A 455 -1.90 -20.10 26.01
N GLU A 456 -2.76 -19.34 25.33
CA GLU A 456 -3.93 -19.89 24.64
C GLU A 456 -3.55 -20.71 23.40
N ALA A 457 -2.54 -20.27 22.65
CA ALA A 457 -2.11 -21.01 21.47
C ALA A 457 -1.23 -22.22 21.79
N ASP A 458 -0.39 -22.15 22.82
CA ASP A 458 0.32 -23.31 23.35
C ASP A 458 -0.70 -24.35 23.90
N ARG A 459 -1.81 -23.90 24.50
CA ARG A 459 -2.94 -24.77 24.88
C ARG A 459 -3.60 -25.43 23.67
N ILE A 460 -3.89 -24.67 22.61
CA ILE A 460 -4.53 -25.19 21.39
C ILE A 460 -3.60 -26.22 20.73
N LEU A 461 -2.32 -25.90 20.52
CA LEU A 461 -1.36 -26.77 19.84
C LEU A 461 -1.02 -28.03 20.64
N LYS A 462 -0.93 -27.94 21.98
CA LYS A 462 -0.77 -29.12 22.84
C LYS A 462 -1.97 -30.07 22.79
N ASN A 463 -3.16 -29.56 22.47
CA ASN A 463 -4.36 -30.37 22.29
C ASN A 463 -4.45 -30.96 20.88
N THR A 464 -3.84 -30.36 19.86
CA THR A 464 -3.81 -30.90 18.48
C THR A 464 -2.68 -31.92 18.25
N ALA A 465 -1.61 -31.85 19.05
CA ALA A 465 -0.50 -32.81 19.00
C ALA A 465 -0.75 -34.12 19.79
N ARG A 466 -1.83 -34.17 20.59
CA ARG A 466 -2.36 -35.38 21.23
C ARG A 466 -3.46 -35.97 20.37
#